data_AF-A0A913ZRC4-F1
#
_entry.id   AF-A0A913ZRC4-F1
#
_cell.length_a   1.000
_cell.length_b   1.000
_cell.length_c   1.000
_cell.angle_alpha   90.00
_cell.angle_beta   90.00
_cell.angle_gamma   90.00
#
_symmetry.space_group_name_H-M   'P 1'
#
loop_
_entity.id
_entity.type
_entity.pdbx_description
1 polymer ?
#
loop_
_entity_poly.entity_id
_entity_poly.type
_entity_poly.pdbx_seq_one_letter_code
_entity_poly.pdbx_strand_id
1 'polypeptide(L)'
;MVTIDFRSNGWIPSAPADQWIQVDLGKPMVVIGLTMQGDDSVTCCHVTAFSVQHSLTAELDDWQSLANADGGAIRFTLSSGRPTNVTFPVLPMARFIRILPLAWVHQHYRVRFEVFGCQVPDGYVRLVNGTDASRGRVEIYHHDTASWGAVCANDWGINDAITVCRQLDLGAAIQANTASEYGRGDLPIMMSRVACEGTESRLVDCPFVCTDYQQCESSNVAGVFCYPKNTLRLEGGSNEFSGRVEIFRNYTWGTICDRGWDATDGGVVCRQLGYSGAVEAKSGAHYGEGSGLIHMEGVACTGSEEGLANCPSLCWTASTCSHSRDAGVICSVETSGSEETNPE
;
A
#
# COMPACT_ATOMS: atom_id res chain seq x y z
N MET A 1 -24.26 -27.09 -19.98
CA MET A 1 -25.19 -25.94 -20.12
C MET A 1 -26.53 -26.36 -19.55
N VAL A 2 -26.97 -25.72 -18.46
CA VAL A 2 -28.30 -25.95 -17.88
C VAL A 2 -29.01 -24.60 -17.81
N THR A 3 -30.21 -24.55 -18.35
CA THR A 3 -31.09 -23.37 -18.39
C THR A 3 -31.73 -23.17 -17.03
N ILE A 4 -31.62 -21.95 -16.46
CA ILE A 4 -32.17 -21.59 -15.16
C ILE A 4 -33.43 -20.74 -15.38
N ASP A 5 -34.59 -21.19 -14.88
CA ASP A 5 -35.86 -20.47 -14.87
C ASP A 5 -36.19 -20.01 -13.43
N PHE A 6 -36.33 -18.70 -13.26
CA PHE A 6 -36.11 -17.97 -11.99
C PHE A 6 -37.25 -18.04 -10.96
N ARG A 7 -38.29 -18.88 -11.10
CA ARG A 7 -39.40 -18.87 -10.13
C ARG A 7 -39.97 -20.21 -9.67
N SER A 8 -39.54 -21.37 -10.18
CA SER A 8 -40.16 -22.63 -9.75
C SER A 8 -39.35 -23.92 -9.84
N ASN A 9 -38.19 -23.96 -10.51
CA ASN A 9 -37.43 -25.20 -10.66
C ASN A 9 -35.98 -25.01 -10.20
N GLY A 10 -35.68 -25.51 -8.99
CA GLY A 10 -34.32 -25.62 -8.48
C GLY A 10 -33.48 -26.58 -9.32
N TRP A 11 -32.16 -26.37 -9.30
CA TRP A 11 -31.21 -27.29 -9.94
C TRP A 11 -31.11 -28.60 -9.14
N ILE A 12 -31.15 -29.73 -9.83
CA ILE A 12 -30.93 -31.07 -9.28
C ILE A 12 -29.85 -31.74 -10.14
N PRO A 13 -28.72 -32.19 -9.57
CA PRO A 13 -27.70 -32.88 -10.35
C PRO A 13 -28.21 -34.22 -10.87
N SER A 14 -27.80 -34.58 -12.09
CA SER A 14 -28.13 -35.86 -12.73
C SER A 14 -27.28 -37.04 -12.25
N ALA A 15 -26.15 -36.77 -11.59
CA ALA A 15 -25.23 -37.76 -11.02
C ALA A 15 -24.62 -37.24 -9.70
N PRO A 16 -24.28 -38.12 -8.74
CA PRO A 16 -23.84 -37.69 -7.40
C PRO A 16 -22.38 -37.25 -7.31
N ALA A 17 -21.53 -37.50 -8.33
CA ALA A 17 -20.12 -37.14 -8.32
C ALA A 17 -19.81 -36.00 -9.30
N ASP A 18 -18.86 -35.14 -8.92
CA ASP A 18 -18.23 -34.09 -9.74
C ASP A 18 -19.17 -33.01 -10.32
N GLN A 19 -20.35 -32.83 -9.73
CA GLN A 19 -21.27 -31.76 -10.11
C GLN A 19 -21.06 -30.51 -9.27
N TRP A 20 -21.13 -29.35 -9.94
CA TRP A 20 -20.88 -28.05 -9.33
C TRP A 20 -21.93 -27.03 -9.77
N ILE A 21 -22.12 -26.02 -8.93
CA ILE A 21 -22.88 -24.82 -9.26
C ILE A 21 -21.89 -23.67 -9.38
N GLN A 22 -21.95 -22.93 -10.47
CA GLN A 22 -21.05 -21.81 -10.74
C GLN A 22 -21.80 -20.48 -10.74
N VAL A 23 -21.15 -19.45 -10.21
CA VAL A 23 -21.56 -18.06 -10.31
C VAL A 23 -20.46 -17.26 -11.01
N ASP A 24 -20.85 -16.46 -12.00
CA ASP A 24 -20.03 -15.36 -12.52
C ASP A 24 -20.39 -14.10 -11.72
N LEU A 25 -19.41 -13.54 -11.03
CA LEU A 25 -19.54 -12.30 -10.26
C LEU A 25 -19.56 -11.06 -11.18
N GLY A 26 -19.38 -11.25 -12.49
CA GLY A 26 -19.32 -10.22 -13.53
C GLY A 26 -17.93 -9.58 -13.64
N LYS A 27 -17.21 -9.48 -12.52
CA LYS A 27 -15.85 -8.94 -12.44
C LYS A 27 -15.04 -9.61 -11.33
N PRO A 28 -13.70 -9.53 -11.36
CA PRO A 28 -12.86 -10.01 -10.27
C PRO A 28 -13.15 -9.28 -8.96
N MET A 29 -13.34 -10.04 -7.88
CA MET A 29 -13.58 -9.53 -6.53
C MET A 29 -12.83 -10.41 -5.53
N VAL A 30 -12.47 -9.86 -4.37
CA VAL A 30 -12.05 -10.69 -3.23
C VAL A 30 -13.30 -11.27 -2.60
N VAL A 31 -13.40 -12.60 -2.58
CA VAL A 31 -14.59 -13.29 -2.04
C VAL A 31 -14.35 -13.55 -0.57
N ILE A 32 -15.21 -12.99 0.28
CA ILE A 32 -15.03 -13.01 1.74
C ILE A 32 -15.78 -14.14 2.43
N GLY A 33 -16.73 -14.75 1.72
CA GLY A 33 -17.47 -15.89 2.20
C GLY A 33 -18.75 -16.10 1.42
N LEU A 34 -19.60 -16.96 1.95
CA LEU A 34 -20.91 -17.24 1.40
C LEU A 34 -21.92 -17.57 2.50
N THR A 35 -23.21 -17.42 2.21
CA THR A 35 -24.29 -18.00 3.03
C THR A 35 -24.80 -19.22 2.29
N MET A 36 -25.01 -20.32 3.01
CA MET A 36 -25.69 -21.51 2.50
C MET A 36 -27.01 -21.69 3.21
N GLN A 37 -28.04 -22.06 2.45
CA GLN A 37 -29.34 -22.44 2.97
C GLN A 37 -29.86 -23.67 2.21
N GLY A 38 -30.42 -24.63 2.93
CA GLY A 38 -31.11 -25.79 2.38
C GLY A 38 -32.58 -25.83 2.78
N ASP A 39 -33.19 -27.02 2.68
CA ASP A 39 -34.54 -27.28 3.19
C ASP A 39 -34.43 -28.13 4.46
N ASP A 40 -34.94 -27.59 5.57
CA ASP A 40 -34.86 -28.20 6.90
C ASP A 40 -36.15 -28.94 7.29
N SER A 41 -37.08 -29.12 6.35
CA SER A 41 -38.29 -29.89 6.58
C SER A 41 -37.97 -31.38 6.73
N VAL A 42 -38.74 -32.08 7.57
CA VAL A 42 -38.58 -33.53 7.85
C VAL A 42 -38.68 -34.40 6.60
N THR A 43 -39.35 -33.88 5.56
CA THR A 43 -39.55 -34.53 4.27
C THR A 43 -38.48 -34.22 3.23
N CYS A 44 -37.52 -33.35 3.55
CA CYS A 44 -36.61 -32.78 2.56
C CYS A 44 -35.17 -32.63 3.08
N CYS A 45 -34.37 -31.92 2.29
CA CYS A 45 -32.96 -32.18 2.15
C CYS A 45 -32.10 -30.93 2.06
N HIS A 46 -30.88 -31.06 2.58
CA HIS A 46 -29.86 -30.02 2.52
C HIS A 46 -28.48 -30.64 2.37
N VAL A 47 -27.57 -29.83 1.84
CA VAL A 47 -26.14 -30.13 1.77
C VAL A 47 -25.57 -30.11 3.19
N THR A 48 -24.85 -31.16 3.59
CA THR A 48 -24.19 -31.26 4.89
C THR A 48 -22.69 -31.08 4.78
N ALA A 49 -22.12 -31.24 3.58
CA ALA A 49 -20.75 -30.86 3.30
C ALA A 49 -20.54 -30.42 1.85
N PHE A 50 -19.64 -29.46 1.64
CA PHE A 50 -19.26 -28.97 0.31
C PHE A 50 -17.81 -28.48 0.29
N SER A 51 -17.25 -28.34 -0.91
CA SER A 51 -16.01 -27.60 -1.16
C SER A 51 -16.27 -26.43 -2.11
N VAL A 52 -15.33 -25.49 -2.14
CA VAL A 52 -15.40 -24.28 -2.96
C VAL A 52 -14.20 -24.23 -3.88
N GLN A 53 -14.45 -23.92 -5.15
CA GLN A 53 -13.42 -23.60 -6.13
C GLN A 53 -13.60 -22.18 -6.65
N HIS A 54 -12.50 -21.56 -7.09
CA HIS A 54 -12.49 -20.22 -7.63
C HIS A 54 -11.62 -20.12 -8.88
N SER A 55 -11.93 -19.13 -9.72
CA SER A 55 -11.14 -18.79 -10.91
C SER A 55 -11.30 -17.32 -11.28
N LEU A 56 -10.31 -16.78 -12.00
CA LEU A 56 -10.41 -15.49 -12.68
C LEU A 56 -10.98 -15.64 -14.10
N THR A 57 -10.92 -16.84 -14.68
CA THR A 57 -11.36 -17.14 -16.04
C THR A 57 -12.52 -18.13 -16.05
N ALA A 58 -13.22 -18.23 -17.19
CA ALA A 58 -14.27 -19.21 -17.39
C ALA A 58 -13.73 -20.55 -17.94
N GLU A 59 -12.41 -20.69 -18.06
CA GLU A 59 -11.76 -21.85 -18.65
C GLU A 59 -11.93 -23.08 -17.76
N LEU A 60 -12.11 -24.27 -18.36
CA LEU A 60 -12.46 -25.47 -17.60
C LEU A 60 -11.32 -25.98 -16.70
N ASP A 61 -10.06 -25.71 -17.06
CA ASP A 61 -8.88 -26.24 -16.40
C ASP A 61 -8.20 -25.24 -15.44
N ASP A 62 -8.70 -24.00 -15.37
CA ASP A 62 -8.16 -22.92 -14.53
C ASP A 62 -8.94 -22.77 -13.22
N TRP A 63 -9.05 -23.83 -12.44
CA TRP A 63 -9.82 -23.82 -11.18
C TRP A 63 -8.98 -24.21 -9.99
N GLN A 64 -8.98 -23.33 -8.99
CA GLN A 64 -8.28 -23.55 -7.73
C GLN A 64 -9.29 -23.89 -6.64
N SER A 65 -9.00 -24.93 -5.86
CA SER A 65 -9.81 -25.24 -4.68
C SER A 65 -9.37 -24.37 -3.52
N LEU A 66 -10.32 -23.86 -2.74
CA LEU A 66 -9.98 -23.30 -1.43
C LEU A 66 -9.33 -24.41 -0.60
N ALA A 67 -8.10 -24.18 -0.17
CA ALA A 67 -7.26 -25.20 0.46
C ALA A 67 -6.84 -24.78 1.86
N ASN A 68 -6.65 -25.77 2.72
CA ASN A 68 -5.99 -25.62 4.01
C ASN A 68 -4.50 -25.30 3.81
N ALA A 69 -3.80 -24.95 4.89
CA ALA A 69 -2.35 -24.68 4.84
C ALA A 69 -1.50 -25.86 4.34
N ASP A 70 -2.04 -27.09 4.37
CA ASP A 70 -1.41 -28.31 3.86
C ASP A 70 -1.70 -28.59 2.37
N GLY A 71 -2.46 -27.72 1.70
CA GLY A 71 -2.84 -27.87 0.29
C GLY A 71 -4.06 -28.76 0.04
N GLY A 72 -4.67 -29.35 1.08
CA GLY A 72 -5.90 -30.13 0.95
C GLY A 72 -7.13 -29.23 0.78
N ALA A 73 -8.02 -29.58 -0.16
CA ALA A 73 -9.27 -28.83 -0.37
C ALA A 73 -10.12 -28.78 0.92
N ILE A 74 -10.61 -27.60 1.26
CA ILE A 74 -11.40 -27.36 2.47
C ILE A 74 -12.77 -28.00 2.30
N ARG A 75 -13.15 -28.80 3.29
CA ARG A 75 -14.49 -29.36 3.44
C ARG A 75 -15.26 -28.56 4.48
N PHE A 76 -16.20 -27.75 4.02
CA PHE A 76 -17.12 -27.03 4.88
C PHE A 76 -18.26 -27.96 5.29
N THR A 77 -18.67 -27.92 6.56
CA THR A 77 -19.76 -28.74 7.11
C THR A 77 -20.92 -27.87 7.58
N LEU A 78 -22.14 -28.33 7.30
CA LEU A 78 -23.39 -27.66 7.68
C LEU A 78 -24.17 -28.60 8.59
N SER A 79 -24.66 -28.08 9.71
CA SER A 79 -25.38 -28.84 10.75
C SER A 79 -26.90 -28.87 10.54
N SER A 80 -27.42 -27.99 9.68
CA SER A 80 -28.84 -27.89 9.35
C SER A 80 -29.03 -27.24 7.98
N GLY A 81 -30.26 -27.29 7.46
CA GLY A 81 -30.72 -26.54 6.29
C GLY A 81 -30.99 -25.06 6.55
N ARG A 82 -30.79 -24.54 7.78
CA ARG A 82 -30.94 -23.10 8.07
C ARG A 82 -29.85 -22.26 7.40
N PRO A 83 -30.13 -20.97 7.11
CA PRO A 83 -29.11 -20.05 6.63
C PRO A 83 -27.89 -20.04 7.55
N THR A 84 -26.73 -20.38 6.99
CA THR A 84 -25.46 -20.50 7.70
C THR A 84 -24.40 -19.71 6.95
N ASN A 85 -23.77 -18.76 7.63
CA ASN A 85 -22.65 -18.00 7.08
C ASN A 85 -21.38 -18.84 7.15
N VAL A 86 -20.63 -18.86 6.04
CA VAL A 86 -19.39 -19.59 5.88
C VAL A 86 -18.31 -18.59 5.53
N THR A 87 -17.37 -18.41 6.45
CA THR A 87 -16.19 -17.55 6.28
C THR A 87 -15.05 -18.34 5.68
N PHE A 88 -14.32 -17.75 4.73
CA PHE A 88 -13.15 -18.39 4.15
C PHE A 88 -11.89 -18.09 4.96
N PRO A 89 -11.04 -19.10 5.25
CA PRO A 89 -9.80 -18.89 5.99
C PRO A 89 -8.74 -18.18 5.16
N VAL A 90 -8.85 -18.27 3.83
CA VAL A 90 -8.06 -17.52 2.84
C VAL A 90 -9.05 -16.89 1.88
N LEU A 91 -8.90 -15.59 1.58
CA LEU A 91 -9.83 -14.83 0.75
C LEU A 91 -9.36 -14.91 -0.71
N PRO A 92 -10.01 -15.68 -1.59
CA PRO A 92 -9.58 -15.80 -2.97
C PRO A 92 -9.96 -14.55 -3.76
N MET A 93 -9.07 -14.11 -4.65
CA MET A 93 -9.47 -13.24 -5.76
C MET A 93 -10.13 -14.11 -6.82
N ALA A 94 -11.38 -13.80 -7.14
CA ALA A 94 -12.19 -14.62 -8.04
C ALA A 94 -13.15 -13.76 -8.85
N ARG A 95 -13.34 -14.12 -10.11
CA ARG A 95 -14.52 -13.71 -10.89
C ARG A 95 -15.58 -14.81 -10.88
N PHE A 96 -15.14 -16.07 -10.88
CA PHE A 96 -16.02 -17.21 -10.89
C PHE A 96 -15.85 -18.02 -9.61
N ILE A 97 -16.98 -18.42 -9.02
CA ILE A 97 -17.01 -19.30 -7.84
C ILE A 97 -17.81 -20.54 -8.17
N ARG A 98 -17.28 -21.71 -7.79
CA ARG A 98 -17.93 -23.01 -7.87
C ARG A 98 -18.17 -23.56 -6.48
N ILE A 99 -19.39 -24.03 -6.24
CA ILE A 99 -19.76 -24.81 -5.06
C ILE A 99 -19.90 -26.27 -5.49
N LEU A 100 -19.18 -27.15 -4.81
CA LEU A 100 -19.16 -28.58 -5.06
C LEU A 100 -19.79 -29.32 -3.86
N PRO A 101 -21.06 -29.71 -3.93
CA PRO A 101 -21.69 -30.50 -2.88
C PRO A 101 -21.01 -31.87 -2.74
N LEU A 102 -20.57 -32.21 -1.53
CA LEU A 102 -19.85 -33.45 -1.22
C LEU A 102 -20.71 -34.45 -0.43
N ALA A 103 -21.66 -33.94 0.37
CA ALA A 103 -22.58 -34.78 1.14
C ALA A 103 -23.90 -34.04 1.39
N TRP A 104 -24.99 -34.79 1.54
CA TRP A 104 -26.34 -34.28 1.81
C TRP A 104 -27.20 -35.32 2.55
N VAL A 105 -28.32 -34.87 3.12
CA VAL A 105 -29.33 -35.74 3.73
C VAL A 105 -30.41 -36.08 2.70
N HIS A 106 -30.93 -37.31 2.72
CA HIS A 106 -31.92 -37.87 1.78
C HIS A 106 -31.40 -38.08 0.33
N GLN A 107 -32.29 -38.42 -0.60
CA GLN A 107 -31.93 -38.88 -1.96
C GLN A 107 -31.51 -37.75 -2.93
N HIS A 108 -31.85 -36.50 -2.65
CA HIS A 108 -31.50 -35.31 -3.43
C HIS A 108 -31.10 -34.19 -2.47
N TYR A 109 -30.58 -33.06 -2.95
CA TYR A 109 -30.33 -31.88 -2.13
C TYR A 109 -30.96 -30.62 -2.73
N ARG A 110 -31.27 -29.66 -1.86
CA ARG A 110 -31.66 -28.30 -2.23
C ARG A 110 -30.64 -27.33 -1.66
N VAL A 111 -30.27 -26.34 -2.45
CA VAL A 111 -29.34 -25.31 -2.03
C VAL A 111 -29.75 -23.95 -2.59
N ARG A 112 -29.74 -22.97 -1.72
CA ARG A 112 -29.67 -21.55 -2.01
C ARG A 112 -28.37 -21.04 -1.40
N PHE A 113 -27.69 -20.16 -2.12
CA PHE A 113 -26.50 -19.54 -1.58
C PHE A 113 -26.36 -18.11 -2.06
N GLU A 114 -25.69 -17.32 -1.24
CA GLU A 114 -25.28 -15.95 -1.52
C GLU A 114 -23.76 -15.88 -1.42
N VAL A 115 -23.10 -15.30 -2.42
CA VAL A 115 -21.65 -15.08 -2.38
C VAL A 115 -21.41 -13.64 -1.98
N PHE A 116 -20.55 -13.43 -0.98
CA PHE A 116 -20.13 -12.11 -0.54
C PHE A 116 -18.71 -11.85 -1.02
N GLY A 117 -18.50 -10.69 -1.60
CA GLY A 117 -17.18 -10.24 -1.99
C GLY A 117 -17.11 -8.74 -2.07
N CYS A 118 -15.90 -8.23 -2.16
CA CYS A 118 -15.61 -6.82 -2.30
C CYS A 118 -14.78 -6.55 -3.55
N GLN A 119 -15.04 -5.40 -4.13
CA GLN A 119 -14.27 -4.90 -5.26
C GLN A 119 -12.95 -4.37 -4.74
N VAL A 120 -11.86 -4.84 -5.34
CA VAL A 120 -10.51 -4.41 -4.97
C VAL A 120 -10.27 -3.06 -5.65
N PRO A 121 -9.83 -2.02 -4.92
CA PRO A 121 -9.37 -0.79 -5.56
C PRO A 121 -8.21 -1.07 -6.52
N ASP A 122 -8.07 -0.30 -7.60
CA ASP A 122 -6.99 -0.50 -8.60
C ASP A 122 -5.59 -0.22 -8.05
N GLY A 123 -5.53 0.20 -6.80
CA GLY A 123 -4.31 0.29 -6.03
C GLY A 123 -3.62 1.64 -6.13
N TYR A 124 -4.15 2.63 -6.85
CA TYR A 124 -3.55 3.97 -6.83
C TYR A 124 -3.73 4.62 -5.46
N VAL A 125 -2.61 5.05 -4.87
CA VAL A 125 -2.58 5.67 -3.54
C VAL A 125 -2.22 7.15 -3.67
N ARG A 126 -2.74 7.99 -2.77
CA ARG A 126 -2.29 9.36 -2.57
C ARG A 126 -2.24 9.72 -1.09
N LEU A 127 -1.43 10.74 -0.77
CA LEU A 127 -1.41 11.35 0.57
C LEU A 127 -2.14 12.69 0.54
N VAL A 128 -3.02 12.92 1.51
CA VAL A 128 -3.84 14.15 1.60
C VAL A 128 -3.72 14.78 2.98
N ASN A 129 -3.81 16.12 3.05
CA ASN A 129 -3.75 16.90 4.29
C ASN A 129 -2.46 16.73 5.11
N GLY A 130 -1.36 16.32 4.47
CA GLY A 130 -0.03 16.52 5.02
C GLY A 130 0.42 17.98 4.93
N THR A 131 1.42 18.34 5.71
CA THR A 131 2.12 19.63 5.58
C THR A 131 2.98 19.70 4.32
N ASP A 132 3.33 18.55 3.75
CA ASP A 132 4.19 18.37 2.57
C ASP A 132 3.84 17.04 1.86
N ALA A 133 4.48 16.77 0.72
CA ALA A 133 4.22 15.58 -0.08
C ALA A 133 4.69 14.25 0.56
N SER A 134 5.49 14.29 1.63
CA SER A 134 6.02 13.11 2.31
C SER A 134 5.12 12.56 3.40
N ARG A 135 4.01 13.24 3.73
CA ARG A 135 3.10 12.78 4.78
C ARG A 135 1.65 13.06 4.44
N GLY A 136 0.74 12.35 5.09
CA GLY A 136 -0.69 12.62 4.96
C GLY A 136 -1.57 11.41 5.21
N ARG A 137 -2.88 11.63 5.16
CA ARG A 137 -3.90 10.58 5.16
C ARG A 137 -3.74 9.73 3.91
N VAL A 138 -3.76 8.41 4.07
CA VAL A 138 -3.70 7.46 2.97
C VAL A 138 -5.08 7.33 2.35
N GLU A 139 -5.19 7.65 1.07
CA GLU A 139 -6.40 7.43 0.28
C GLU A 139 -6.10 6.52 -0.90
N ILE A 140 -7.06 5.67 -1.25
CA ILE A 140 -6.95 4.71 -2.34
C ILE A 140 -8.05 4.94 -3.39
N TYR A 141 -7.69 4.78 -4.66
CA TYR A 141 -8.60 5.00 -5.78
C TYR A 141 -9.27 3.70 -6.23
N HIS A 142 -10.57 3.80 -6.50
CA HIS A 142 -11.38 2.74 -7.08
C HIS A 142 -11.94 3.21 -8.43
N HIS A 143 -11.46 2.61 -9.53
CA HIS A 143 -11.74 2.99 -10.91
C HIS A 143 -13.20 2.74 -11.30
N ASP A 144 -13.79 1.63 -10.85
CA ASP A 144 -15.17 1.27 -11.19
C ASP A 144 -16.20 2.27 -10.67
N THR A 145 -15.96 2.84 -9.50
CA THR A 145 -16.81 3.91 -8.94
C THR A 145 -16.25 5.30 -9.20
N ALA A 146 -15.10 5.39 -9.87
CA ALA A 146 -14.33 6.62 -10.09
C ALA A 146 -14.21 7.48 -8.82
N SER A 147 -13.91 6.86 -7.68
CA SER A 147 -13.95 7.52 -6.38
C SER A 147 -12.74 7.17 -5.51
N TRP A 148 -12.34 8.11 -4.67
CA TRP A 148 -11.35 7.88 -3.61
C TRP A 148 -12.03 7.36 -2.35
N GLY A 149 -11.32 6.50 -1.62
CA GLY A 149 -11.71 6.03 -0.31
C GLY A 149 -10.57 6.10 0.70
N ALA A 150 -10.93 6.12 1.96
CA ALA A 150 -10.01 6.12 3.08
C ALA A 150 -9.63 4.67 3.49
N VAL A 151 -8.43 4.52 4.05
CA VAL A 151 -7.95 3.28 4.64
C VAL A 151 -8.16 3.33 6.15
N CYS A 152 -8.82 2.34 6.73
CA CYS A 152 -9.02 2.25 8.16
C CYS A 152 -7.72 1.89 8.89
N ALA A 153 -7.46 2.53 10.03
CA ALA A 153 -6.25 2.33 10.80
C ALA A 153 -6.32 1.15 11.79
N ASN A 154 -7.35 0.29 11.71
CA ASN A 154 -7.36 -0.95 12.48
C ASN A 154 -6.20 -1.84 12.02
N ASP A 155 -5.37 -2.28 12.96
CA ASP A 155 -4.15 -3.06 12.73
C ASP A 155 -3.11 -2.37 11.82
N TRP A 156 -3.25 -1.07 11.55
CA TRP A 156 -2.33 -0.31 10.72
C TRP A 156 -0.97 -0.15 11.40
N GLY A 157 0.06 -0.70 10.76
CA GLY A 157 1.41 -0.82 11.27
C GLY A 157 2.47 -0.22 10.34
N ILE A 158 3.72 -0.27 10.82
CA ILE A 158 4.85 0.32 10.10
C ILE A 158 5.10 -0.37 8.75
N ASN A 159 4.84 -1.68 8.64
CA ASN A 159 5.01 -2.40 7.38
C ASN A 159 4.01 -1.92 6.31
N ASP A 160 2.78 -1.57 6.70
CA ASP A 160 1.80 -1.00 5.77
C ASP A 160 2.26 0.38 5.27
N ALA A 161 2.77 1.19 6.20
CA ALA A 161 3.35 2.48 5.86
C ALA A 161 4.57 2.35 4.94
N ILE A 162 5.45 1.36 5.17
CA ILE A 162 6.60 1.06 4.30
C ILE A 162 6.12 0.77 2.88
N THR A 163 5.09 -0.06 2.73
CA THR A 163 4.50 -0.38 1.44
C THR A 163 3.95 0.88 0.75
N VAL A 164 3.21 1.74 1.46
CA VAL A 164 2.71 3.02 0.90
C VAL A 164 3.85 3.94 0.48
N CYS A 165 4.82 4.19 1.35
CA CYS A 165 5.91 5.12 1.08
C CYS A 165 6.76 4.66 -0.10
N ARG A 166 7.01 3.35 -0.21
CA ARG A 166 7.70 2.77 -1.35
C ARG A 166 6.87 2.84 -2.63
N GLN A 167 5.57 2.54 -2.56
CA GLN A 167 4.68 2.61 -3.71
C GLN A 167 4.61 4.03 -4.30
N LEU A 168 4.70 5.06 -3.45
CA LEU A 168 4.72 6.46 -3.84
C LEU A 168 6.12 6.99 -4.19
N ASP A 169 7.16 6.15 -4.12
CA ASP A 169 8.56 6.53 -4.34
C ASP A 169 9.01 7.68 -3.40
N LEU A 170 8.51 7.63 -2.16
CA LEU A 170 8.80 8.58 -1.06
C LEU A 170 9.75 7.96 -0.03
N GLY A 171 10.61 7.01 -0.41
CA GLY A 171 11.58 6.42 0.51
C GLY A 171 10.99 5.53 1.62
N ALA A 172 11.68 5.45 2.77
CA ALA A 172 11.29 4.60 3.89
C ALA A 172 10.13 5.20 4.70
N ALA A 173 9.29 4.39 5.35
CA ALA A 173 8.31 4.93 6.28
C ALA A 173 8.96 5.32 7.61
N ILE A 174 8.63 6.52 8.08
CA ILE A 174 9.00 7.03 9.41
C ILE A 174 7.92 6.65 10.41
N GLN A 175 6.66 6.83 10.04
CA GLN A 175 5.53 6.64 10.96
C GLN A 175 4.31 6.05 10.24
N ALA A 176 3.62 5.16 10.94
CA ALA A 176 2.26 4.75 10.65
C ALA A 176 1.32 5.50 11.61
N ASN A 177 0.57 6.47 11.09
CA ASN A 177 -0.31 7.31 11.87
C ASN A 177 -1.71 6.70 11.95
N THR A 178 -2.34 6.78 13.12
CA THR A 178 -3.69 6.28 13.39
C THR A 178 -4.58 7.42 13.91
N ALA A 179 -5.84 7.15 14.24
CA ALA A 179 -6.75 8.14 14.82
C ALA A 179 -6.97 9.42 13.97
N SER A 180 -6.84 9.31 12.65
CA SER A 180 -7.09 10.40 11.70
C SER A 180 -6.24 11.67 11.94
N GLU A 181 -4.96 11.52 12.26
CA GLU A 181 -4.03 12.63 12.51
C GLU A 181 -4.06 13.71 11.40
N TYR A 182 -4.12 13.29 10.13
CA TYR A 182 -4.20 14.19 8.98
C TYR A 182 -5.64 14.57 8.60
N GLY A 183 -6.54 14.50 9.57
CA GLY A 183 -7.96 14.67 9.37
C GLY A 183 -8.63 13.43 8.78
N ARG A 184 -9.92 13.30 9.08
CA ARG A 184 -10.74 12.15 8.72
C ARG A 184 -11.06 12.06 7.21
N GLY A 185 -11.44 13.19 6.62
CA GLY A 185 -12.01 13.24 5.26
C GLY A 185 -13.43 12.66 5.19
N ASP A 186 -14.27 13.19 4.30
CA ASP A 186 -15.64 12.70 4.08
C ASP A 186 -15.67 11.60 2.99
N LEU A 187 -14.80 10.58 3.14
CA LEU A 187 -14.66 9.49 2.17
C LEU A 187 -15.17 8.16 2.73
N PRO A 188 -15.69 7.26 1.88
CA PRO A 188 -16.00 5.89 2.30
C PRO A 188 -14.72 5.16 2.71
N ILE A 189 -14.82 4.28 3.70
CA ILE A 189 -13.73 3.37 4.03
C ILE A 189 -13.72 2.25 2.99
N MET A 190 -12.58 2.01 2.36
CA MET A 190 -12.45 0.96 1.34
C MET A 190 -11.67 -0.26 1.84
N MET A 191 -10.76 -0.06 2.78
CA MET A 191 -9.87 -1.10 3.31
C MET A 191 -9.77 -0.98 4.84
N SER A 192 -9.58 -2.10 5.54
CA SER A 192 -9.33 -2.16 6.98
C SER A 192 -8.48 -3.39 7.32
N ARG A 193 -7.84 -3.39 8.49
CA ARG A 193 -6.94 -4.49 8.92
C ARG A 193 -5.94 -4.85 7.83
N VAL A 194 -5.32 -3.83 7.24
CA VAL A 194 -4.22 -4.03 6.31
C VAL A 194 -3.07 -4.62 7.12
N ALA A 195 -2.47 -5.69 6.62
CA ALA A 195 -1.43 -6.44 7.32
C ALA A 195 -0.31 -6.83 6.35
N CYS A 196 0.40 -5.83 5.84
CA CYS A 196 1.55 -6.02 4.96
C CYS A 196 2.72 -6.67 5.72
N GLU A 197 3.48 -7.50 5.02
CA GLU A 197 4.81 -7.96 5.45
C GLU A 197 5.88 -6.88 5.19
N GLY A 198 5.60 -5.91 4.31
CA GLY A 198 6.48 -4.80 3.93
C GLY A 198 7.23 -5.03 2.61
N THR A 199 7.01 -6.18 1.97
CA THR A 199 7.67 -6.58 0.71
C THR A 199 6.79 -6.35 -0.53
N GLU A 200 5.50 -6.10 -0.31
CA GLU A 200 4.46 -5.98 -1.33
C GLU A 200 4.63 -4.74 -2.21
N SER A 201 4.52 -4.84 -3.54
CA SER A 201 4.69 -3.67 -4.44
C SER A 201 3.67 -2.55 -4.21
N ARG A 202 2.45 -2.91 -3.83
CA ARG A 202 1.32 -1.99 -3.69
C ARG A 202 0.52 -2.33 -2.44
N LEU A 203 -0.18 -1.35 -1.89
CA LEU A 203 -1.01 -1.53 -0.70
C LEU A 203 -2.12 -2.59 -0.89
N VAL A 204 -2.64 -2.72 -2.11
CA VAL A 204 -3.67 -3.72 -2.48
C VAL A 204 -3.14 -5.14 -2.61
N ASP A 205 -1.81 -5.30 -2.67
CA ASP A 205 -1.19 -6.63 -2.71
C ASP A 205 -1.06 -7.23 -1.28
N CYS A 206 -1.26 -6.41 -0.24
CA CYS A 206 -1.25 -6.87 1.15
C CYS A 206 -2.56 -7.58 1.52
N PRO A 207 -2.56 -8.45 2.54
CA PRO A 207 -3.79 -8.91 3.18
C PRO A 207 -4.57 -7.72 3.77
N PHE A 208 -5.88 -7.64 3.48
CA PHE A 208 -6.77 -6.66 4.10
C PHE A 208 -8.22 -7.18 4.17
N VAL A 209 -9.04 -6.52 4.99
CA VAL A 209 -10.47 -6.75 5.14
C VAL A 209 -11.25 -5.62 4.45
N CYS A 210 -12.23 -6.00 3.65
CA CYS A 210 -13.17 -5.06 3.04
C CYS A 210 -14.27 -4.65 4.03
N THR A 211 -14.62 -3.37 4.05
CA THR A 211 -15.35 -2.80 5.21
C THR A 211 -16.87 -2.84 5.16
N ASP A 212 -17.48 -3.54 4.20
CA ASP A 212 -18.93 -3.81 4.23
C ASP A 212 -19.37 -4.66 5.45
N TYR A 213 -18.43 -5.18 6.25
CA TYR A 213 -18.73 -6.11 7.36
C TYR A 213 -18.26 -5.66 8.76
N GLN A 214 -17.44 -4.61 8.91
CA GLN A 214 -17.09 -4.08 10.22
C GLN A 214 -16.84 -2.57 10.14
N GLN A 215 -17.65 -1.81 10.87
CA GLN A 215 -17.53 -0.36 10.96
C GLN A 215 -16.16 -0.02 11.58
N CYS A 216 -15.23 0.41 10.73
CA CYS A 216 -14.18 1.27 11.21
C CYS A 216 -14.87 2.52 11.78
N GLU A 217 -14.59 2.87 13.04
CA GLU A 217 -15.05 4.16 13.53
C GLU A 217 -14.47 5.22 12.61
N SER A 218 -15.33 6.06 12.07
CA SER A 218 -14.94 7.02 11.04
C SER A 218 -13.83 8.00 11.49
N SER A 219 -13.53 8.08 12.79
CA SER A 219 -12.39 8.78 13.38
C SER A 219 -11.07 8.00 13.36
N ASN A 220 -11.01 6.79 12.81
CA ASN A 220 -9.81 5.95 12.79
C ASN A 220 -9.29 5.68 11.38
N VAL A 221 -8.93 6.75 10.65
CA VAL A 221 -8.34 6.65 9.31
C VAL A 221 -6.81 6.65 9.39
N ALA A 222 -6.19 5.85 8.53
CA ALA A 222 -4.75 5.65 8.44
C ALA A 222 -4.05 6.83 7.78
N GLY A 223 -2.87 7.15 8.30
CA GLY A 223 -1.93 8.10 7.72
C GLY A 223 -0.53 7.52 7.68
N VAL A 224 0.33 8.16 6.91
CA VAL A 224 1.76 7.86 6.90
C VAL A 224 2.57 9.13 6.96
N PHE A 225 3.77 8.99 7.50
CA PHE A 225 4.86 9.91 7.29
C PHE A 225 6.03 9.12 6.71
N CYS A 226 6.40 9.46 5.48
CA CYS A 226 7.50 8.89 4.73
C CYS A 226 8.75 9.75 4.88
N TYR A 227 9.90 9.13 4.69
CA TYR A 227 11.18 9.79 4.66
C TYR A 227 11.28 10.58 3.36
N PRO A 228 11.36 11.92 3.38
CA PRO A 228 11.43 12.68 2.14
C PRO A 228 12.56 12.10 1.27
N LYS A 229 12.26 11.74 0.02
CA LYS A 229 13.22 11.15 -0.93
C LYS A 229 14.54 11.94 -0.98
N ASN A 230 14.47 13.24 -0.66
CA ASN A 230 15.62 14.09 -0.39
C ASN A 230 15.85 14.23 1.11
N THR A 231 16.84 13.52 1.63
CA THR A 231 17.34 13.69 2.99
C THR A 231 18.01 15.06 3.21
N LEU A 232 18.10 15.90 2.18
CA LEU A 232 18.79 17.18 2.16
C LEU A 232 17.86 18.35 1.84
N ARG A 233 18.18 19.52 2.38
CA ARG A 233 17.61 20.81 1.97
C ARG A 233 18.67 21.92 2.00
N LEU A 234 18.40 23.00 1.27
CA LEU A 234 19.20 24.23 1.28
C LEU A 234 18.40 25.35 1.95
N GLU A 235 18.99 25.98 2.98
CA GLU A 235 18.33 27.01 3.78
C GLU A 235 19.14 28.32 3.81
N GLY A 236 18.46 29.46 3.93
CA GLY A 236 19.11 30.79 4.06
C GLY A 236 19.73 31.35 2.77
N GLY A 237 19.63 30.64 1.64
CA GLY A 237 20.01 31.16 0.33
C GLY A 237 18.99 32.13 -0.24
N SER A 238 19.40 32.89 -1.27
CA SER A 238 18.52 33.83 -1.98
C SER A 238 17.67 33.18 -3.08
N ASN A 239 17.91 31.89 -3.37
CA ASN A 239 17.22 31.09 -4.39
C ASN A 239 17.24 29.60 -4.00
N GLU A 240 16.53 28.76 -4.75
CA GLU A 240 16.36 27.32 -4.47
C GLU A 240 17.61 26.46 -4.68
N PHE A 241 18.60 26.96 -5.40
CA PHE A 241 19.83 26.24 -5.75
C PHE A 241 21.04 26.72 -4.94
N SER A 242 20.84 27.52 -3.89
CA SER A 242 21.90 27.91 -2.97
C SER A 242 21.43 27.95 -1.53
N GLY A 243 22.32 27.68 -0.59
CA GLY A 243 21.99 27.74 0.84
C GLY A 243 22.92 26.92 1.72
N ARG A 244 22.71 27.02 3.03
CA ARG A 244 23.27 26.14 4.06
C ARG A 244 22.73 24.73 3.83
N VAL A 245 23.61 23.74 3.85
CA VAL A 245 23.22 22.33 3.68
C VAL A 245 22.75 21.79 5.02
N GLU A 246 21.51 21.32 5.05
CA GLU A 246 20.96 20.59 6.18
C GLU A 246 20.54 19.20 5.74
N ILE A 247 20.86 18.20 6.58
CA ILE A 247 20.47 16.81 6.38
C ILE A 247 19.47 16.42 7.46
N PHE A 248 18.44 15.67 7.08
CA PHE A 248 17.51 15.08 8.03
C PHE A 248 18.08 13.75 8.51
N ARG A 249 18.18 13.52 9.82
CA ARG A 249 18.57 12.22 10.38
C ARG A 249 18.05 12.07 11.80
N ASN A 250 17.67 10.84 12.18
CA ASN A 250 17.16 10.54 13.53
C ASN A 250 16.08 11.54 13.98
N TYR A 251 15.09 11.79 13.11
CA TYR A 251 13.95 12.68 13.36
C TYR A 251 14.30 14.16 13.57
N THR A 252 15.50 14.61 13.23
CA THR A 252 15.94 16.00 13.40
C THR A 252 16.67 16.50 12.16
N TRP A 253 16.41 17.75 11.78
CA TRP A 253 17.30 18.46 10.86
C TRP A 253 18.58 18.83 11.60
N GLY A 254 19.71 18.71 10.92
CA GLY A 254 20.99 19.14 11.43
C GLY A 254 21.90 19.61 10.31
N THR A 255 22.87 20.43 10.67
CA THR A 255 23.78 21.09 9.73
C THR A 255 25.01 20.22 9.47
N ILE A 256 25.79 20.60 8.47
CA ILE A 256 27.05 19.95 8.12
C ILE A 256 28.20 20.88 8.49
N CYS A 257 29.24 20.38 9.16
CA CYS A 257 30.42 21.20 9.44
C CYS A 257 31.30 21.37 8.19
N ASP A 258 31.81 22.58 7.96
CA ASP A 258 32.68 22.94 6.85
C ASP A 258 34.10 22.35 6.91
N ARG A 259 34.42 21.57 7.94
CA ARG A 259 35.73 20.93 8.07
C ARG A 259 35.87 19.86 7.00
N GLY A 260 36.77 20.11 6.04
CA GLY A 260 36.99 19.21 4.91
C GLY A 260 35.99 19.40 3.77
N TRP A 261 35.00 20.30 3.94
CA TRP A 261 33.96 20.57 2.96
C TRP A 261 34.52 21.21 1.70
N ASP A 262 34.32 20.55 0.57
CA ASP A 262 34.78 21.04 -0.73
C ASP A 262 33.73 20.94 -1.85
N ALA A 263 34.12 21.35 -3.05
CA ALA A 263 33.23 21.34 -4.22
C ALA A 263 32.83 19.91 -4.66
N THR A 264 33.61 18.89 -4.31
CA THR A 264 33.28 17.48 -4.56
C THR A 264 32.12 17.05 -3.68
N ASP A 265 32.17 17.40 -2.39
CA ASP A 265 31.06 17.16 -1.45
C ASP A 265 29.81 17.91 -1.89
N GLY A 266 29.98 19.19 -2.24
CA GLY A 266 28.90 20.02 -2.76
C GLY A 266 28.30 19.44 -4.05
N GLY A 267 29.11 18.82 -4.90
CA GLY A 267 28.66 18.17 -6.12
C GLY A 267 27.70 17.00 -5.85
N VAL A 268 27.99 16.18 -4.82
CA VAL A 268 27.09 15.11 -4.37
C VAL A 268 25.78 15.70 -3.84
N VAL A 269 25.83 16.76 -3.02
CA VAL A 269 24.62 17.45 -2.53
C VAL A 269 23.76 17.95 -3.69
N CYS A 270 24.35 18.68 -4.62
CA CYS A 270 23.63 19.27 -5.74
C CYS A 270 23.01 18.20 -6.63
N ARG A 271 23.74 17.12 -6.94
CA ARG A 271 23.20 15.99 -7.69
C ARG A 271 22.06 15.27 -6.96
N GLN A 272 22.21 15.06 -5.65
CA GLN A 272 21.16 14.46 -4.82
C GLN A 272 19.88 15.32 -4.81
N LEU A 273 20.02 16.65 -4.90
CA LEU A 273 18.90 17.59 -5.02
C LEU A 273 18.36 17.75 -6.44
N GLY A 274 18.92 17.05 -7.43
CA GLY A 274 18.47 17.08 -8.83
C GLY A 274 19.15 18.12 -9.72
N TYR A 275 20.18 18.79 -9.23
CA TYR A 275 21.00 19.74 -10.01
C TYR A 275 22.18 19.03 -10.69
N SER A 276 22.75 19.67 -11.71
CA SER A 276 23.86 19.14 -12.50
C SER A 276 25.18 18.99 -11.71
N GLY A 277 25.40 19.80 -10.68
CA GLY A 277 26.58 19.77 -9.83
C GLY A 277 26.73 21.02 -8.97
N ALA A 278 27.85 21.17 -8.27
CA ALA A 278 28.15 22.37 -7.49
C ALA A 278 28.99 23.36 -8.31
N VAL A 279 28.59 24.64 -8.25
CA VAL A 279 29.40 25.78 -8.69
C VAL A 279 30.40 26.13 -7.59
N GLU A 280 29.93 26.21 -6.34
CA GLU A 280 30.76 26.56 -5.19
C GLU A 280 30.33 25.80 -3.93
N ALA A 281 31.32 25.42 -3.14
CA ALA A 281 31.15 25.01 -1.75
C ALA A 281 31.42 26.21 -0.83
N LYS A 282 30.50 26.50 0.09
CA LYS A 282 30.59 27.60 1.04
C LYS A 282 30.92 27.09 2.43
N SER A 283 31.72 27.86 3.16
CA SER A 283 32.14 27.60 4.53
C SER A 283 31.84 28.82 5.42
N GLY A 284 32.07 28.68 6.73
CA GLY A 284 31.97 29.78 7.69
C GLY A 284 30.56 30.35 7.84
N ALA A 285 29.53 29.49 7.79
CA ALA A 285 28.12 29.88 7.92
C ALA A 285 27.71 31.00 6.96
N HIS A 286 28.17 30.93 5.69
CA HIS A 286 27.93 31.95 4.67
C HIS A 286 26.45 32.35 4.51
N TYR A 287 25.53 31.39 4.67
CA TYR A 287 24.07 31.58 4.58
C TYR A 287 23.41 31.78 5.96
N GLY A 288 24.20 32.16 6.96
CA GLY A 288 23.81 32.23 8.36
C GLY A 288 24.00 30.89 9.08
N GLU A 289 24.13 31.01 10.40
CA GLU A 289 24.22 29.87 11.31
C GLU A 289 22.90 29.10 11.34
N GLY A 290 22.98 27.78 11.34
CA GLY A 290 21.84 26.92 11.65
C GLY A 290 21.62 26.80 13.15
N SER A 291 20.84 25.80 13.54
CA SER A 291 20.54 25.53 14.94
C SER A 291 20.36 24.02 15.17
N GLY A 292 20.51 23.59 16.42
CA GLY A 292 20.31 22.20 16.79
C GLY A 292 21.58 21.36 16.68
N LEU A 293 21.47 20.18 16.06
CA LEU A 293 22.59 19.25 15.94
C LEU A 293 23.40 19.54 14.68
N ILE A 294 24.71 19.29 14.76
CA ILE A 294 25.58 19.18 13.59
C ILE A 294 25.69 17.68 13.26
N HIS A 295 25.07 17.28 12.16
CA HIS A 295 24.89 15.87 11.80
C HIS A 295 26.07 15.27 11.05
N MET A 296 27.01 16.05 10.54
CA MET A 296 28.22 15.49 9.90
C MET A 296 29.41 16.42 10.09
N GLU A 297 30.60 15.85 10.30
CA GLU A 297 31.88 16.55 10.27
C GLU A 297 32.89 15.77 9.43
N GLY A 298 33.77 16.47 8.71
CA GLY A 298 34.84 15.82 7.98
C GLY A 298 34.33 14.99 6.82
N VAL A 299 33.30 15.47 6.12
CA VAL A 299 32.81 14.84 4.89
C VAL A 299 33.94 14.86 3.87
N ALA A 300 34.12 13.73 3.19
CA ALA A 300 35.16 13.55 2.18
C ALA A 300 34.63 12.63 1.07
N CYS A 301 33.66 13.13 0.31
CA CYS A 301 33.11 12.44 -0.84
C CYS A 301 34.17 12.24 -1.93
N THR A 302 34.01 11.18 -2.70
CA THR A 302 34.76 10.92 -3.95
C THR A 302 34.11 11.58 -5.17
N GLY A 303 32.84 11.99 -5.04
CA GLY A 303 32.02 12.62 -6.08
C GLY A 303 31.11 11.63 -6.82
N SER A 304 31.22 10.34 -6.54
CA SER A 304 30.46 9.24 -7.19
C SER A 304 29.29 8.72 -6.35
N GLU A 305 29.16 9.20 -5.11
CA GLU A 305 28.15 8.76 -4.17
C GLU A 305 26.73 9.16 -4.61
N GLU A 306 25.75 8.28 -4.38
CA GLU A 306 24.34 8.58 -4.70
C GLU A 306 23.77 9.71 -3.82
N GLY A 307 24.34 9.91 -2.62
CA GLY A 307 23.94 10.98 -1.72
C GLY A 307 24.98 11.26 -0.64
N LEU A 308 24.82 12.39 0.05
CA LEU A 308 25.78 12.88 1.05
C LEU A 308 25.99 11.88 2.18
N ALA A 309 24.95 11.13 2.55
CA ALA A 309 25.03 10.13 3.61
C ALA A 309 25.90 8.91 3.27
N ASN A 310 26.21 8.70 2.00
CA ASN A 310 27.06 7.62 1.52
C ASN A 310 28.54 8.02 1.49
N CYS A 311 28.87 9.30 1.70
CA CYS A 311 30.24 9.76 1.74
C CYS A 311 30.94 9.35 3.05
N PRO A 312 32.26 9.06 2.99
CA PRO A 312 33.09 9.00 4.18
C PRO A 312 32.96 10.29 5.01
N SER A 313 32.85 10.15 6.33
CA SER A 313 32.76 11.27 7.27
C SER A 313 33.47 10.91 8.58
N LEU A 314 34.01 11.89 9.29
CA LEU A 314 34.65 11.66 10.61
C LEU A 314 33.63 11.23 11.67
N CYS A 315 32.48 11.88 11.72
CA CYS A 315 31.41 11.55 12.65
C CYS A 315 30.06 12.12 12.21
N TRP A 316 29.00 11.65 12.87
CA TRP A 316 27.61 12.01 12.54
C TRP A 316 26.83 12.76 13.64
N THR A 317 27.21 12.69 14.91
CA THR A 317 26.49 13.39 15.99
C THR A 317 27.41 13.80 17.13
N ALA A 318 28.73 13.64 16.92
CA ALA A 318 29.78 13.90 17.90
C ALA A 318 30.74 14.97 17.36
N SER A 319 30.24 15.90 16.55
CA SER A 319 31.04 16.98 16.00
C SER A 319 31.44 17.96 17.11
N THR A 320 32.67 18.47 17.03
CA THR A 320 33.13 19.56 17.91
C THR A 320 33.03 20.93 17.23
N CYS A 321 32.45 20.99 16.03
CA CYS A 321 32.20 22.23 15.32
C CYS A 321 31.12 23.07 16.01
N SER A 322 31.18 24.38 15.78
CA SER A 322 30.13 25.33 16.09
C SER A 322 29.36 25.71 14.83
N HIS A 323 28.14 26.22 14.98
CA HIS A 323 27.31 26.63 13.83
C HIS A 323 27.90 27.77 12.99
N SER A 324 28.86 28.54 13.53
CA SER A 324 29.68 29.48 12.75
C SER A 324 30.52 28.82 11.64
N ARG A 325 30.53 27.48 11.58
CA ARG A 325 31.20 26.65 10.59
C ARG A 325 30.23 25.80 9.78
N ASP A 326 28.95 26.15 9.73
CA ASP A 326 28.00 25.42 8.91
C ASP A 326 28.33 25.58 7.42
N ALA A 327 28.33 24.44 6.72
CA ALA A 327 28.62 24.35 5.30
C ALA A 327 27.42 24.75 4.44
N GLY A 328 27.70 25.29 3.26
CA GLY A 328 26.70 25.63 2.26
C GLY A 328 27.16 25.27 0.86
N VAL A 329 26.26 25.42 -0.12
CA VAL A 329 26.56 25.19 -1.54
C VAL A 329 25.84 26.19 -2.43
N ILE A 330 26.37 26.36 -3.63
CA ILE A 330 25.68 26.91 -4.80
C ILE A 330 25.71 25.84 -5.88
N CYS A 331 24.53 25.40 -6.32
CA CYS A 331 24.36 24.40 -7.36
C CYS A 331 24.24 25.03 -8.75
N SER A 332 24.66 24.29 -9.77
CA SER A 332 24.48 24.70 -11.16
C SER A 332 23.07 24.38 -11.62
N VAL A 333 22.40 25.37 -12.20
CA VAL A 333 21.13 25.18 -12.90
C VAL A 333 21.47 25.08 -14.38
N GLU A 334 21.36 23.89 -14.97
CA GLU A 334 21.35 23.78 -16.43
C GLU A 334 20.09 24.50 -16.93
N THR A 335 20.28 25.61 -17.65
CA THR A 335 19.23 26.09 -18.53
C THR A 335 19.11 25.05 -19.63
N SER A 336 18.08 24.23 -19.58
CA SER A 336 17.59 23.52 -20.77
C SER A 336 17.00 24.56 -21.73
N GLY A 337 17.86 25.41 -22.27
CA GLY A 337 17.58 26.30 -23.36
C GLY A 337 17.37 25.45 -24.60
N SER A 338 16.10 25.25 -24.96
CA SER A 338 15.73 25.05 -26.35
C SER A 338 16.07 26.35 -27.09
N GLU A 339 17.32 26.50 -27.51
CA GLU A 339 17.64 27.36 -28.65
C GLU A 339 17.04 26.69 -29.89
N GLU A 340 15.79 27.05 -30.20
CA GLU A 340 15.23 26.91 -31.54
C GLU A 340 16.08 27.77 -32.49
N THR A 341 17.05 27.13 -33.12
CA THR A 341 17.67 27.66 -34.33
C THR A 341 16.63 27.61 -35.44
N ASN A 342 15.97 28.73 -35.69
CA ASN A 342 15.08 28.92 -36.83
C ASN A 342 15.95 29.11 -38.09
N PRO A 343 15.93 28.21 -39.09
CA PRO A 343 16.59 28.49 -40.36
C PRO A 343 15.71 29.39 -41.23
N GLU A 344 16.34 30.42 -41.79
CA GLU A 344 15.84 31.22 -42.92
C GLU A 344 15.65 30.37 -44.19
#